data_AF-A0A520PEE3-F1
#
_entry.id   AF-A0A520PEE3-F1
#
_cell.length_a   1.000
_cell.length_b   1.000
_cell.length_c   1.000
_cell.angle_alpha   90.00
_cell.angle_beta   90.00
_cell.angle_gamma   90.00
#
_symmetry.space_group_name_H-M   'P 1'
#
loop_
_entity.id
_entity.type
_entity.pdbx_description
1 polymer ?
#
loop_
_entity_poly.entity_id
_entity_poly.type
_entity_poly.pdbx_seq_one_letter_code
_entity_poly.pdbx_strand_id
1 'polypeptide(L)'
;MQQLKVNMFFVFTGLLLLLLPQGVTAVETFSRDSEHRGIVDLSPYQIYPENRLGNGIYLDKKLLDSQPKRMILNITSIKNTKSYVYLFRDQNGALGLDIVKNDADGDARFWRIDPEFYQYSNSDFGIQRVFRIFQNKVVPLLAHLRTGAGVATSTNHAIFYHITGSKDITRTNSSGLEFTQKVYTFRLHLINRNFKKIQSLSNLQVQDISYRLKLKWVNEFSISYKLSNGKKETVDLRKYAPTYF
;
A
#
# COMPACT_ATOMS: atom_id res chain seq x y z
N MET A 1 34.98 59.52 30.10
CA MET A 1 34.48 58.99 28.80
C MET A 1 34.89 57.55 28.49
N GLN A 2 36.02 57.02 28.99
CA GLN A 2 36.44 55.63 28.71
C GLN A 2 35.59 54.54 29.41
N GLN A 3 35.14 54.76 30.66
CA GLN A 3 34.33 53.78 31.40
C GLN A 3 32.95 53.50 30.78
N LEU A 4 32.29 54.50 30.17
CA LEU A 4 31.01 54.32 29.49
C LEU A 4 31.13 53.43 28.23
N LYS A 5 32.25 53.52 27.52
CA LYS A 5 32.50 52.72 26.31
C LYS A 5 32.72 51.24 26.63
N VAL A 6 33.37 50.93 27.76
CA VAL A 6 33.60 49.55 28.20
C VAL A 6 32.29 48.86 28.58
N ASN A 7 31.43 49.53 29.35
CA ASN A 7 30.13 48.96 29.73
C ASN A 7 29.19 48.75 28.54
N MET A 8 29.19 49.67 27.56
CA MET A 8 28.37 49.51 26.36
C MET A 8 28.85 48.35 25.47
N PHE A 9 30.16 48.09 25.41
CA PHE A 9 30.73 46.97 24.69
C PHE A 9 30.34 45.62 25.33
N PHE A 10 30.40 45.53 26.67
CA PHE A 10 29.98 44.32 27.39
C PHE A 10 28.48 44.01 27.23
N VAL A 11 27.63 45.03 27.24
CA VAL A 11 26.17 44.85 27.04
C VAL A 11 25.84 44.39 25.62
N PHE A 12 26.48 44.98 24.60
CA PHE A 12 26.27 44.54 23.21
C PHE A 12 26.81 43.13 22.95
N THR A 13 27.93 42.74 23.56
CA THR A 13 28.49 41.39 23.41
C THR A 13 27.60 40.33 24.08
N GLY A 14 27.01 40.64 25.24
CA GLY A 14 26.05 39.77 25.92
C GLY A 14 24.73 39.59 25.16
N LEU A 15 24.24 40.67 24.52
CA LEU A 15 23.02 40.61 23.71
C LEU A 15 23.22 39.83 22.40
N LEU A 16 24.43 39.92 21.80
CA LEU A 16 24.78 39.20 20.58
C LEU A 16 24.89 37.68 20.82
N LEU A 17 25.32 37.25 22.01
CA LEU A 17 25.37 35.85 22.43
C LEU A 17 23.97 35.24 22.66
N LEU A 18 22.98 36.06 23.05
CA LEU A 18 21.57 35.64 23.19
C LEU A 18 20.83 35.56 21.84
N LEU A 19 21.35 36.23 20.81
CA LEU A 19 20.81 36.21 19.45
C LEU A 19 21.49 35.18 18.54
N LEU A 20 22.44 34.40 19.05
CA LEU A 20 22.96 33.25 18.31
C LEU A 20 21.81 32.27 18.08
N PRO A 21 21.58 31.85 16.83
CA PRO A 21 20.52 30.90 16.53
C PRO A 21 20.78 29.64 17.36
N GLN A 22 19.77 29.18 18.10
CA GLN A 22 19.73 27.83 18.67
C GLN A 22 19.58 26.77 17.56
N GLY A 23 20.39 26.91 16.52
CA GLY A 23 20.40 26.08 15.34
C GLY A 23 21.33 24.90 15.55
N VAL A 24 20.89 23.92 16.33
CA VAL A 24 21.07 22.50 16.01
C VAL A 24 19.86 21.80 16.63
N THR A 25 18.81 21.56 15.85
CA THR A 25 17.86 20.49 16.18
C THR A 25 18.70 19.24 16.34
N ALA A 26 18.71 18.66 17.54
CA ALA A 26 19.50 17.49 17.87
C ALA A 26 19.37 16.45 16.75
N VAL A 27 20.45 16.26 16.00
CA VAL A 27 20.64 15.01 15.28
C VAL A 27 20.66 13.97 16.38
N GLU A 28 19.63 13.13 16.47
CA GLU A 28 19.67 11.98 17.37
C GLU A 28 20.96 11.22 17.05
N THR A 29 21.93 11.38 17.95
CA THR A 29 23.21 10.70 17.86
C THR A 29 22.94 9.31 18.36
N PHE A 30 22.46 8.46 17.45
CA PHE A 30 22.31 7.05 17.72
C PHE A 30 23.65 6.52 18.20
N SER A 31 23.68 6.02 19.44
CA SER A 31 24.81 5.28 19.99
C SER A 31 25.30 4.28 18.94
N ARG A 32 26.57 4.36 18.55
CA ARG A 32 27.23 3.39 17.67
C ARG A 32 27.39 2.08 18.44
N ASP A 33 26.34 1.27 18.47
CA ASP A 33 26.41 -0.13 18.87
C ASP A 33 26.85 -1.01 17.68
N SER A 34 27.13 -2.28 17.93
CA SER A 34 27.53 -3.25 16.89
C SER A 34 26.47 -3.49 15.81
N GLU A 35 25.25 -2.99 16.01
CA GLU A 35 24.12 -3.04 15.06
C GLU A 35 23.99 -1.74 14.25
N HIS A 36 24.80 -0.70 14.53
CA HIS A 36 24.80 0.54 13.74
C HIS A 36 25.28 0.27 12.31
N ARG A 37 24.31 0.09 11.42
CA ARG A 37 24.52 0.02 9.99
C ARG A 37 23.94 1.28 9.37
N GLY A 38 24.69 1.84 8.42
CA GLY A 38 24.51 3.19 7.91
C GLY A 38 23.19 3.39 7.15
N ILE A 39 23.31 3.67 5.86
CA ILE A 39 22.17 3.98 5.00
C ILE A 39 21.86 2.75 4.13
N VAL A 40 20.60 2.33 4.10
CA VAL A 40 20.12 1.40 3.07
C VAL A 40 19.73 2.22 1.85
N ASP A 41 20.39 1.97 0.72
CA ASP A 41 20.04 2.58 -0.56
C ASP A 41 19.03 1.71 -1.33
N LEU A 42 17.85 2.27 -1.56
CA LEU A 42 16.73 1.69 -2.29
C LEU A 42 16.29 2.61 -3.44
N SER A 43 17.25 3.32 -4.06
CA SER A 43 17.09 4.30 -5.15
C SER A 43 15.68 4.38 -5.76
N PRO A 44 14.98 5.53 -5.64
CA PRO A 44 15.49 6.83 -5.18
C PRO A 44 15.45 7.01 -3.65
N TYR A 45 15.10 5.99 -2.88
CA TYR A 45 14.88 6.11 -1.44
C TYR A 45 16.09 5.71 -0.62
N GLN A 46 16.16 6.26 0.59
CA GLN A 46 17.13 5.86 1.61
C GLN A 46 16.40 5.49 2.89
N ILE A 47 16.86 4.47 3.60
CA ILE A 47 16.40 4.16 4.96
C ILE A 47 17.57 4.39 5.92
N TYR A 48 17.32 5.18 6.96
CA TYR A 48 18.34 5.51 7.95
C TYR A 48 17.73 5.74 9.35
N PRO A 49 18.39 5.26 10.43
CA PRO A 49 19.47 4.27 10.41
C PRO A 49 18.96 2.89 9.95
N GLU A 50 19.83 2.07 9.35
CA GLU A 50 19.47 0.70 9.00
C GLU A 50 19.19 -0.12 10.28
N ASN A 51 18.22 -1.05 10.20
CA ASN A 51 17.92 -2.05 11.23
C ASN A 51 17.60 -1.50 12.63
N ARG A 52 16.97 -0.32 12.73
CA ARG A 52 16.50 0.22 14.02
C ARG A 52 15.02 0.58 14.02
N LEU A 53 14.41 0.42 15.20
CA LEU A 53 13.11 1.00 15.48
C LEU A 53 13.19 2.53 15.40
N GLY A 54 12.19 3.16 14.78
CA GLY A 54 12.18 4.60 14.57
C GLY A 54 13.02 5.07 13.39
N ASN A 55 13.57 4.16 12.57
CA ASN A 55 14.25 4.58 11.36
C ASN A 55 13.29 5.29 10.39
N GLY A 56 13.88 6.16 9.55
CA GLY A 56 13.15 7.00 8.62
C GLY A 56 13.35 6.56 7.18
N ILE A 57 12.35 6.85 6.35
CA ILE A 57 12.43 6.80 4.89
C ILE A 57 12.77 8.22 4.40
N TYR A 58 13.75 8.33 3.53
CA TYR A 58 14.18 9.59 2.93
C TYR A 58 14.09 9.53 1.41
N LEU A 59 13.71 10.65 0.79
CA LEU A 59 13.77 10.89 -0.64
C LEU A 59 14.42 12.25 -0.84
N ASP A 60 15.48 12.34 -1.65
CA ASP A 60 16.25 13.57 -1.85
C ASP A 60 16.68 14.23 -0.53
N LYS A 61 17.10 13.41 0.44
CA LYS A 61 17.47 13.80 1.82
C LYS A 61 16.34 14.40 2.67
N LYS A 62 15.11 14.41 2.18
CA LYS A 62 13.92 14.80 2.95
C LYS A 62 13.28 13.58 3.61
N LEU A 63 13.04 13.66 4.92
CA LEU A 63 12.29 12.65 5.66
C LEU A 63 10.85 12.58 5.12
N LEU A 64 10.43 11.39 4.71
CA LEU A 64 9.07 11.09 4.25
C LEU A 64 8.18 10.55 5.37
N ASP A 65 8.68 9.58 6.14
CA ASP A 65 7.99 9.00 7.29
C ASP A 65 9.01 8.35 8.25
N SER A 66 8.66 8.30 9.53
CA SER A 66 9.37 7.58 10.59
C SER A 66 8.37 7.24 11.70
N GLN A 67 8.50 6.05 12.27
CA GLN A 67 7.57 5.53 13.27
C GLN A 67 8.35 4.88 14.44
N PRO A 68 8.30 5.41 15.67
CA PRO A 68 9.16 4.97 16.78
C PRO A 68 9.09 3.48 17.13
N LYS A 69 7.95 2.83 16.89
CA LYS A 69 7.70 1.41 17.22
C LYS A 69 7.82 0.48 16.02
N ARG A 70 8.38 0.96 14.91
CA ARG A 70 8.53 0.22 13.66
C ARG A 70 9.95 0.37 13.13
N MET A 71 10.47 -0.73 12.60
CA MET A 71 11.68 -0.76 11.82
C MET A 71 11.30 -0.94 10.36
N ILE A 72 11.50 0.09 9.55
CA ILE A 72 11.23 0.11 8.13
C ILE A 72 12.33 -0.67 7.41
N LEU A 73 11.92 -1.56 6.50
CA LEU A 73 12.78 -2.54 5.84
C LEU A 73 12.87 -2.33 4.33
N ASN A 74 11.79 -1.85 3.71
CA ASN A 74 11.69 -1.73 2.26
C ASN A 74 10.61 -0.70 1.89
N ILE A 75 10.66 -0.18 0.68
CA ILE A 75 9.69 0.77 0.13
C ILE A 75 9.50 0.51 -1.36
N THR A 76 8.27 0.68 -1.84
CA THR A 76 7.94 0.58 -3.27
C THR A 76 6.94 1.67 -3.66
N SER A 77 7.07 2.18 -4.88
CA SER A 77 6.14 3.16 -5.41
C SER A 77 4.82 2.56 -5.85
N ILE A 78 3.73 3.29 -5.64
CA ILE A 78 2.44 2.92 -6.17
C ILE A 78 2.32 3.54 -7.57
N LYS A 79 2.34 2.68 -8.60
CA LYS A 79 2.32 3.10 -10.01
C LYS A 79 1.19 4.10 -10.31
N ASN A 80 1.54 5.20 -10.97
CA ASN A 80 0.67 6.33 -11.33
C ASN A 80 0.16 7.16 -10.14
N THR A 81 0.90 7.17 -9.03
CA THR A 81 0.64 8.03 -7.88
C THR A 81 1.98 8.54 -7.32
N LYS A 82 1.96 9.51 -6.42
CA LYS A 82 3.14 9.98 -5.68
C LYS A 82 3.29 9.32 -4.30
N SER A 83 2.37 8.44 -3.94
CA SER A 83 2.38 7.68 -2.68
C SER A 83 3.22 6.42 -2.78
N TYR A 84 3.68 5.93 -1.62
CA TYR A 84 4.58 4.79 -1.52
C TYR A 84 4.10 3.82 -0.45
N VAL A 85 4.26 2.51 -0.69
CA VAL A 85 4.02 1.48 0.33
C VAL A 85 5.35 1.05 0.89
N TYR A 86 5.48 1.00 2.21
CA TYR A 86 6.66 0.49 2.88
C TYR A 86 6.37 -0.75 3.71
N LEU A 87 7.37 -1.62 3.78
CA LEU A 87 7.40 -2.79 4.65
C LEU A 87 8.07 -2.40 5.96
N PHE A 88 7.46 -2.76 7.07
CA PHE A 88 8.04 -2.61 8.39
C PHE A 88 7.99 -3.91 9.19
N ARG A 89 8.84 -3.98 10.21
CA ARG A 89 8.75 -4.92 11.33
C ARG A 89 8.39 -4.13 12.59
N ASP A 90 7.35 -4.56 13.30
CA ASP A 90 6.97 -3.91 14.56
C ASP A 90 7.90 -4.33 15.72
N GLN A 91 7.71 -3.71 16.88
CA GLN A 91 8.43 -4.02 18.12
C GLN A 91 8.31 -5.49 18.58
N ASN A 92 7.29 -6.24 18.11
CA ASN A 92 7.09 -7.65 18.43
C ASN A 92 7.68 -8.59 17.36
N GLY A 93 8.31 -8.03 16.32
CA GLY A 93 8.88 -8.80 15.22
C GLY A 93 7.90 -9.11 14.08
N ALA A 94 6.64 -8.70 14.15
CA ALA A 94 5.65 -8.96 13.12
C ALA A 94 5.84 -8.01 11.92
N LEU A 95 5.70 -8.56 10.71
CA LEU A 95 5.75 -7.76 9.49
C LEU A 95 4.41 -7.07 9.22
N GLY A 96 4.49 -5.88 8.64
CA GLY A 96 3.32 -5.17 8.15
C GLY A 96 3.67 -4.22 7.01
N LEU A 97 2.63 -3.79 6.27
CA LEU A 97 2.73 -2.70 5.31
C LEU A 97 2.04 -1.46 5.84
N ASP A 98 2.59 -0.30 5.51
CA ASP A 98 1.91 1.00 5.62
C ASP A 98 2.21 1.88 4.41
N ILE A 99 1.60 3.06 4.36
CA ILE A 99 1.67 3.99 3.23
C ILE A 99 2.24 5.34 3.66
N VAL A 100 3.18 5.86 2.89
CA VAL A 100 3.48 7.29 2.85
C VAL A 100 2.52 7.92 1.83
N LYS A 101 1.50 8.62 2.32
CA LYS A 101 0.54 9.31 1.46
C LYS A 101 1.14 10.62 0.93
N ASN A 102 0.81 10.94 -0.32
CA ASN A 102 1.10 12.25 -0.89
C ASN A 102 -0.21 13.03 -1.05
N ASP A 103 -0.24 14.29 -0.62
CA ASP A 103 -1.44 15.12 -0.67
C ASP A 103 -1.96 15.34 -2.11
N ALA A 104 -1.06 15.31 -3.10
CA ALA A 104 -1.43 15.42 -4.51
C ALA A 104 -2.19 14.18 -5.03
N ASP A 105 -2.23 13.09 -4.26
CA ASP A 105 -2.95 11.89 -4.64
C ASP A 105 -4.42 11.89 -4.20
N GLY A 106 -4.92 12.89 -3.47
CA GLY A 106 -6.35 12.97 -3.10
C GLY A 106 -6.80 11.88 -2.11
N ASP A 107 -8.02 11.33 -2.25
CA ASP A 107 -8.60 10.33 -1.31
C ASP A 107 -7.97 8.93 -1.49
N ALA A 108 -6.72 8.82 -1.05
CA ALA A 108 -5.98 7.58 -0.94
C ALA A 108 -6.31 6.84 0.37
N ARG A 109 -6.74 5.59 0.24
CA ARG A 109 -7.00 4.66 1.34
C ARG A 109 -6.09 3.45 1.21
N PHE A 110 -5.55 3.01 2.34
CA PHE A 110 -4.71 1.83 2.44
C PHE A 110 -5.10 1.08 3.70
N TRP A 111 -5.34 -0.23 3.57
CA TRP A 111 -5.76 -1.04 4.71
C TRP A 111 -5.27 -2.48 4.59
N ARG A 112 -5.14 -3.11 5.75
CA ARG A 112 -4.81 -4.51 5.90
C ARG A 112 -6.06 -5.38 5.64
N ILE A 113 -5.92 -6.40 4.79
CA ILE A 113 -6.93 -7.45 4.60
C ILE A 113 -6.66 -8.57 5.60
N ASP A 114 -5.42 -9.04 5.64
CA ASP A 114 -4.91 -10.01 6.60
C ASP A 114 -3.38 -9.77 6.81
N PRO A 115 -2.66 -10.58 7.60
CA PRO A 115 -1.23 -10.35 7.83
C PRO A 115 -0.35 -10.32 6.57
N GLU A 116 -0.79 -10.92 5.45
CA GLU A 116 -0.02 -11.03 4.22
C GLU A 116 -0.50 -10.06 3.13
N PHE A 117 -1.80 -9.75 3.09
CA PHE A 117 -2.43 -8.98 2.02
C PHE A 117 -2.96 -7.62 2.47
N TYR A 118 -2.74 -6.62 1.62
CA TYR A 118 -3.15 -5.24 1.82
C TYR A 118 -3.78 -4.71 0.55
N GLN A 119 -4.68 -3.73 0.68
CA GLN A 119 -5.32 -3.10 -0.46
C GLN A 119 -5.17 -1.58 -0.38
N TYR A 120 -4.91 -0.99 -1.56
CA TYR A 120 -4.92 0.43 -1.80
C TYR A 120 -6.09 0.79 -2.70
N SER A 121 -6.77 1.90 -2.42
CA SER A 121 -7.73 2.50 -3.33
C SER A 121 -7.59 4.02 -3.36
N ASN A 122 -7.82 4.59 -4.52
CA ASN A 122 -7.89 6.01 -4.75
C ASN A 122 -9.11 6.29 -5.61
N SER A 123 -10.10 7.00 -5.06
CA SER A 123 -11.35 7.30 -5.78
C SER A 123 -11.15 8.29 -6.91
N ASP A 124 -10.26 9.27 -6.70
CA ASP A 124 -10.10 10.42 -7.59
C ASP A 124 -9.44 10.01 -8.91
N PHE A 125 -8.51 9.05 -8.85
CA PHE A 125 -7.87 8.48 -10.03
C PHE A 125 -8.48 7.14 -10.47
N GLY A 126 -9.45 6.59 -9.73
CA GLY A 126 -10.04 5.27 -9.98
C GLY A 126 -9.01 4.14 -9.93
N ILE A 127 -8.01 4.25 -9.04
CA ILE A 127 -6.91 3.28 -8.92
C ILE A 127 -7.19 2.35 -7.75
N GLN A 128 -7.08 1.05 -7.98
CA GLN A 128 -7.08 0.01 -6.95
C GLN A 128 -5.90 -0.93 -7.15
N ARG A 129 -5.21 -1.27 -6.06
CA ARG A 129 -4.04 -2.13 -6.07
C ARG A 129 -4.08 -3.09 -4.89
N VAL A 130 -3.57 -4.29 -5.11
CA VAL A 130 -3.35 -5.28 -4.06
C VAL A 130 -1.86 -5.42 -3.84
N PHE A 131 -1.45 -5.44 -2.58
CA PHE A 131 -0.07 -5.67 -2.15
C PHE A 131 -0.01 -6.92 -1.31
N ARG A 132 1.14 -7.58 -1.39
CA ARG A 132 1.42 -8.80 -0.65
C ARG A 132 2.78 -8.70 0.03
N ILE A 133 2.87 -9.15 1.27
CA ILE A 133 4.15 -9.46 1.90
C ILE A 133 4.54 -10.87 1.48
N PHE A 134 5.66 -11.03 0.79
CA PHE A 134 6.17 -12.35 0.40
C PHE A 134 7.69 -12.38 0.53
N GLN A 135 8.22 -13.36 1.29
CA GLN A 135 9.65 -13.51 1.54
C GLN A 135 10.32 -12.19 2.00
N ASN A 136 9.73 -11.53 3.00
CA ASN A 136 10.20 -10.26 3.57
C ASN A 136 10.31 -9.12 2.56
N LYS A 137 9.48 -9.12 1.51
CA LYS A 137 9.40 -8.05 0.51
C LYS A 137 7.96 -7.62 0.29
N VAL A 138 7.77 -6.34 -0.01
CA VAL A 138 6.52 -5.84 -0.57
C VAL A 138 6.43 -6.22 -2.04
N VAL A 139 5.35 -6.91 -2.42
CA VAL A 139 5.09 -7.35 -3.79
C VAL A 139 3.78 -6.72 -4.27
N PRO A 140 3.85 -5.69 -5.12
CA PRO A 140 2.68 -5.17 -5.81
C PRO A 140 2.12 -6.22 -6.78
N LEU A 141 0.88 -6.66 -6.55
CA LEU A 141 0.27 -7.70 -7.38
C LEU A 141 -0.30 -7.08 -8.65
N LEU A 142 0.20 -7.53 -9.80
CA LEU A 142 -0.22 -7.07 -11.13
C LEU A 142 -0.24 -5.54 -11.24
N ALA A 143 0.85 -4.87 -10.85
CA ALA A 143 0.96 -3.41 -10.73
C ALA A 143 0.58 -2.61 -11.99
N HIS A 144 0.58 -3.25 -13.16
CA HIS A 144 0.17 -2.66 -14.43
C HIS A 144 -1.36 -2.51 -14.56
N LEU A 145 -2.16 -3.28 -13.82
CA LEU A 145 -3.62 -3.26 -13.85
C LEU A 145 -4.18 -2.17 -12.95
N ARG A 146 -5.17 -1.41 -13.42
CA ARG A 146 -5.73 -0.27 -12.68
C ARG A 146 -6.71 -0.65 -11.55
N THR A 147 -7.32 -1.82 -11.60
CA THR A 147 -8.56 -2.15 -10.86
C THR A 147 -8.45 -3.39 -9.98
N GLY A 148 -7.26 -3.66 -9.42
CA GLY A 148 -7.04 -4.83 -8.55
C GLY A 148 -7.72 -4.67 -7.19
N ALA A 149 -8.72 -5.51 -6.88
CA ALA A 149 -9.53 -5.40 -5.65
C ALA A 149 -10.22 -6.69 -5.26
N GLY A 150 -11.00 -6.62 -4.16
CA GLY A 150 -11.91 -7.69 -3.73
C GLY A 150 -11.19 -8.91 -3.18
N VAL A 151 -10.09 -8.67 -2.46
CA VAL A 151 -9.26 -9.74 -1.91
C VAL A 151 -10.08 -10.57 -0.91
N ALA A 152 -10.14 -11.88 -1.14
CA ALA A 152 -10.65 -12.85 -0.21
C ALA A 152 -9.55 -13.87 0.12
N THR A 153 -9.29 -14.08 1.40
CA THR A 153 -8.19 -14.90 1.88
C THR A 153 -8.69 -16.15 2.60
N SER A 154 -7.92 -17.24 2.51
CA SER A 154 -8.07 -18.49 3.26
C SER A 154 -6.72 -18.85 3.87
N THR A 155 -6.63 -19.94 4.64
CA THR A 155 -5.36 -20.37 5.27
C THR A 155 -4.22 -20.53 4.26
N ASN A 156 -4.49 -21.11 3.08
CA ASN A 156 -3.46 -21.48 2.11
C ASN A 156 -3.50 -20.64 0.83
N HIS A 157 -4.57 -19.87 0.60
CA HIS A 157 -4.79 -19.17 -0.67
C HIS A 157 -5.32 -17.75 -0.47
N ALA A 158 -5.20 -16.96 -1.53
CA ALA A 158 -5.93 -15.72 -1.70
C ALA A 158 -6.46 -15.62 -3.12
N ILE A 159 -7.58 -14.94 -3.28
CA ILE A 159 -8.16 -14.63 -4.58
C ILE A 159 -8.51 -13.14 -4.62
N PHE A 160 -8.31 -12.51 -5.77
CA PHE A 160 -8.73 -11.14 -6.02
C PHE A 160 -9.16 -11.02 -7.48
N TYR A 161 -9.70 -9.87 -7.88
CA TYR A 161 -10.09 -9.63 -9.25
C TYR A 161 -9.52 -8.32 -9.79
N HIS A 162 -9.59 -8.16 -11.10
CA HIS A 162 -9.61 -6.85 -11.73
C HIS A 162 -10.69 -6.77 -12.80
N ILE A 163 -11.06 -5.56 -13.18
CA ILE A 163 -11.98 -5.30 -14.29
C ILE A 163 -11.16 -5.28 -15.59
N THR A 164 -11.47 -6.18 -16.52
CA THR A 164 -10.81 -6.27 -17.84
C THR A 164 -11.47 -5.39 -18.89
N GLY A 165 -12.72 -5.00 -18.66
CA GLY A 165 -13.47 -4.15 -19.58
C GLY A 165 -14.85 -3.82 -19.06
N SER A 166 -15.50 -2.87 -19.72
CA SER A 166 -16.90 -2.53 -19.49
C SER A 166 -17.58 -2.29 -20.83
N LYS A 167 -18.86 -2.63 -20.91
CA LYS A 167 -19.71 -2.31 -22.06
C LYS A 167 -21.04 -1.73 -21.58
N ASP A 168 -21.59 -0.83 -22.36
CA ASP A 168 -22.94 -0.33 -22.14
C ASP A 168 -23.93 -1.27 -22.82
N ILE A 169 -25.00 -1.63 -22.13
CA ILE A 169 -26.12 -2.42 -22.65
C ILE A 169 -27.41 -1.63 -22.49
N THR A 170 -28.25 -1.63 -23.51
CA THR A 170 -29.61 -1.09 -23.41
C THR A 170 -30.54 -2.18 -22.90
N ARG A 171 -31.37 -1.84 -21.92
CA ARG A 171 -32.40 -2.71 -21.37
C ARG A 171 -33.72 -1.96 -21.32
N THR A 172 -34.80 -2.71 -21.45
CA THR A 172 -36.14 -2.20 -21.26
C THR A 172 -36.64 -2.62 -19.88
N ASN A 173 -37.14 -1.67 -19.10
CA ASN A 173 -37.75 -1.99 -17.81
C ASN A 173 -39.19 -2.54 -18.01
N SER A 174 -39.85 -2.90 -16.91
CA SER A 174 -41.23 -3.41 -16.94
C SER A 174 -42.28 -2.41 -17.44
N SER A 175 -41.94 -1.11 -17.53
CA SER A 175 -42.82 -0.06 -18.07
C SER A 175 -42.53 0.26 -19.54
N GLY A 176 -41.69 -0.52 -20.23
CA GLY A 176 -41.34 -0.27 -21.63
C GLY A 176 -40.30 0.84 -21.84
N LEU A 177 -39.77 1.43 -20.76
CA LEU A 177 -38.75 2.49 -20.85
C LEU A 177 -37.37 1.86 -21.06
N GLU A 178 -36.68 2.32 -22.10
CA GLU A 178 -35.28 1.96 -22.34
C GLU A 178 -34.35 2.73 -21.40
N PHE A 179 -33.37 2.03 -20.86
CA PHE A 179 -32.29 2.60 -20.08
C PHE A 179 -30.97 1.92 -20.40
N THR A 180 -29.90 2.71 -20.39
CA THR A 180 -28.54 2.20 -20.60
C THR A 180 -27.91 1.85 -19.27
N GLN A 181 -27.32 0.67 -19.19
CA GLN A 181 -26.62 0.18 -18.01
C GLN A 181 -25.23 -0.32 -18.37
N LYS A 182 -24.23 0.05 -17.57
CA LYS A 182 -22.87 -0.45 -17.71
C LYS A 182 -22.75 -1.85 -17.12
N VAL A 183 -22.09 -2.76 -17.86
CA VAL A 183 -21.71 -4.10 -17.41
C VAL A 183 -20.20 -4.21 -17.39
N TYR A 184 -19.66 -4.63 -16.25
CA TYR A 184 -18.24 -4.83 -16.01
C TYR A 184 -17.89 -6.30 -16.18
N THR A 185 -16.76 -6.58 -16.84
CA THR A 185 -16.18 -7.92 -16.93
C THR A 185 -15.02 -8.04 -15.96
N PHE A 186 -15.05 -9.09 -15.14
CA PHE A 186 -14.04 -9.37 -14.12
C PHE A 186 -13.17 -10.55 -14.53
N ARG A 187 -11.87 -10.44 -14.27
CA ARG A 187 -10.94 -11.57 -14.28
C ARG A 187 -10.40 -11.79 -12.87
N LEU A 188 -10.58 -13.01 -12.39
CA LEU A 188 -10.14 -13.47 -11.09
C LEU A 188 -8.70 -13.98 -11.17
N HIS A 189 -7.98 -13.87 -10.06
CA HIS A 189 -6.58 -14.23 -9.92
C HIS A 189 -6.37 -14.99 -8.62
N LEU A 190 -5.86 -16.22 -8.73
CA LEU A 190 -5.59 -17.11 -7.61
C LEU A 190 -4.12 -17.04 -7.19
N ILE A 191 -3.90 -17.08 -5.89
CA ILE A 191 -2.58 -17.12 -5.26
C ILE A 191 -2.58 -18.28 -4.28
N ASN A 192 -1.60 -19.17 -4.42
CA ASN A 192 -1.19 -20.07 -3.35
C ASN A 192 -0.15 -19.32 -2.51
N ARG A 193 -0.33 -19.28 -1.19
CA ARG A 193 0.54 -18.52 -0.28
C ARG A 193 2.00 -18.97 -0.30
N ASN A 194 2.27 -20.20 -0.73
CA ASN A 194 3.63 -20.70 -0.88
C ASN A 194 4.31 -20.27 -2.18
N PHE A 195 3.54 -19.78 -3.17
CA PHE A 195 4.06 -19.46 -4.50
C PHE A 195 4.20 -17.96 -4.72
N LYS A 196 5.30 -17.55 -5.34
CA LYS A 196 5.49 -16.17 -5.81
C LYS A 196 4.54 -15.82 -6.97
N LYS A 197 4.23 -16.79 -7.83
CA LYS A 197 3.45 -16.60 -9.06
C LYS A 197 1.95 -16.54 -8.77
N ILE A 198 1.24 -15.76 -9.57
CA ILE A 198 -0.22 -15.60 -9.53
C ILE A 198 -0.80 -16.30 -10.76
N GLN A 199 -1.90 -17.03 -10.59
CA GLN A 199 -2.63 -17.65 -11.71
C GLN A 199 -3.87 -16.83 -12.06
N SER A 200 -3.89 -16.25 -13.26
CA SER A 200 -5.11 -15.67 -13.81
C SER A 200 -6.07 -16.76 -14.27
N LEU A 201 -7.33 -16.67 -13.85
CA LEU A 201 -8.39 -17.62 -14.22
C LEU A 201 -9.04 -17.17 -15.53
N SER A 202 -8.28 -17.20 -16.63
CA SER A 202 -8.67 -16.59 -17.91
C SER A 202 -9.97 -17.14 -18.51
N ASN A 203 -10.30 -18.41 -18.22
CA ASN A 203 -11.49 -19.09 -18.73
C ASN A 203 -12.73 -18.91 -17.83
N LEU A 204 -12.59 -18.23 -16.68
CA LEU A 204 -13.70 -17.90 -15.82
C LEU A 204 -14.21 -16.49 -16.18
N GLN A 205 -15.35 -16.43 -16.86
CA GLN A 205 -16.00 -15.17 -17.20
C GLN A 205 -17.01 -14.79 -16.11
N VAL A 206 -16.78 -13.65 -15.47
CA VAL A 206 -17.73 -13.07 -14.52
C VAL A 206 -18.11 -11.68 -15.02
N GLN A 207 -19.42 -11.40 -15.11
CA GLN A 207 -19.95 -10.10 -15.50
C GLN A 207 -20.99 -9.64 -14.49
N ASP A 208 -20.96 -8.36 -14.15
CA ASP A 208 -21.96 -7.74 -13.29
C ASP A 208 -22.17 -6.26 -13.63
N ILE A 209 -23.30 -5.72 -13.22
CA ILE A 209 -23.62 -4.29 -13.35
C ILE A 209 -22.96 -3.45 -12.25
N SER A 210 -22.60 -4.08 -11.13
CA SER A 210 -21.75 -3.47 -10.11
C SER A 210 -20.30 -3.54 -10.55
N TYR A 211 -19.53 -2.48 -10.28
CA TYR A 211 -18.07 -2.48 -10.44
C TYR A 211 -17.35 -3.19 -9.26
N ARG A 212 -18.11 -3.67 -8.27
CA ARG A 212 -17.62 -4.41 -7.11
C ARG A 212 -18.13 -5.84 -7.14
N LEU A 213 -17.23 -6.80 -6.93
CA LEU A 213 -17.54 -8.21 -6.81
C LEU A 213 -17.15 -8.74 -5.43
N LYS A 214 -18.11 -9.23 -4.64
CA LYS A 214 -17.80 -9.78 -3.31
C LYS A 214 -17.45 -11.26 -3.43
N LEU A 215 -16.18 -11.59 -3.22
CA LEU A 215 -15.67 -12.96 -3.20
C LEU A 215 -15.71 -13.53 -1.76
N LYS A 216 -16.07 -14.81 -1.62
CA LYS A 216 -16.03 -15.52 -0.34
C LYS A 216 -15.63 -16.99 -0.57
N TRP A 217 -14.66 -17.46 0.19
CA TRP A 217 -14.31 -18.89 0.23
C TRP A 217 -15.47 -19.71 0.80
N VAL A 218 -15.82 -20.80 0.11
CA VAL A 218 -16.82 -21.79 0.55
C VAL A 218 -16.13 -22.97 1.24
N ASN A 219 -15.02 -23.40 0.67
CA ASN A 219 -14.10 -24.39 1.20
C ASN A 219 -12.70 -24.11 0.62
N GLU A 220 -11.75 -25.02 0.82
CA GLU A 220 -10.37 -24.86 0.35
C GLU A 220 -10.23 -24.77 -1.18
N PHE A 221 -11.18 -25.32 -1.95
CA PHE A 221 -11.09 -25.37 -3.42
C PHE A 221 -12.07 -24.43 -4.13
N SER A 222 -13.05 -23.89 -3.43
CA SER A 222 -14.18 -23.21 -4.06
C SER A 222 -14.41 -21.81 -3.51
N ILE A 223 -14.72 -20.90 -4.44
CA ILE A 223 -15.13 -19.53 -4.13
C ILE A 223 -16.58 -19.34 -4.52
N SER A 224 -17.26 -18.44 -3.83
CA SER A 224 -18.58 -17.96 -4.20
C SER A 224 -18.56 -16.45 -4.40
N TYR A 225 -19.45 -15.99 -5.28
CA TYR A 225 -19.74 -14.58 -5.46
C TYR A 225 -21.24 -14.38 -5.68
N LYS A 226 -21.74 -13.22 -5.26
CA LYS A 226 -23.12 -12.80 -5.48
C LYS A 226 -23.13 -11.63 -6.47
N LEU A 227 -23.87 -11.79 -7.56
CA LEU A 227 -24.10 -10.75 -8.56
C LEU A 227 -25.17 -9.77 -8.07
N SER A 228 -25.22 -8.60 -8.69
CA SER A 228 -26.15 -7.53 -8.31
C SER A 228 -27.61 -7.89 -8.55
N ASN A 229 -27.90 -8.84 -9.44
CA ASN A 229 -29.23 -9.41 -9.64
C ASN A 229 -29.64 -10.44 -8.57
N GLY A 230 -28.81 -10.64 -7.54
CA GLY A 230 -29.06 -11.58 -6.46
C GLY A 230 -28.55 -12.99 -6.70
N LYS A 231 -28.19 -13.35 -7.94
CA LYS A 231 -27.68 -14.70 -8.28
C LYS A 231 -26.37 -14.96 -7.55
N LYS A 232 -26.30 -16.10 -6.87
CA LYS A 232 -25.08 -16.59 -6.23
C LYS A 232 -24.49 -17.72 -7.08
N GLU A 233 -23.21 -17.59 -7.38
CA GLU A 233 -22.44 -18.62 -8.08
C GLU A 233 -21.39 -19.19 -7.14
N THR A 234 -21.06 -20.47 -7.32
CA THR A 234 -19.93 -21.13 -6.64
C THR A 234 -19.08 -21.81 -7.69
N VAL A 235 -17.77 -21.57 -7.64
CA VAL A 235 -16.80 -22.01 -8.64
C VAL A 235 -15.73 -22.85 -7.97
N ASP A 236 -15.56 -24.08 -8.45
CA ASP A 236 -14.42 -24.94 -8.10
C ASP A 236 -13.18 -24.48 -8.88
N LEU A 237 -12.20 -23.97 -8.14
CA LEU A 237 -10.99 -23.37 -8.69
C LEU A 237 -10.02 -24.40 -9.29
N ARG A 238 -10.11 -25.69 -8.91
CA ARG A 238 -9.26 -26.74 -9.48
C ARG A 238 -9.51 -26.92 -10.97
N LYS A 239 -10.71 -26.58 -11.45
CA LYS A 239 -11.05 -26.57 -12.89
C LYS A 239 -10.27 -25.51 -13.70
N TYR A 240 -9.76 -24.48 -13.03
CA TYR A 240 -9.13 -23.32 -13.68
C TYR A 240 -7.64 -23.20 -13.34
N ALA A 241 -7.22 -23.73 -12.20
CA ALA A 241 -5.85 -23.66 -11.70
C ALA A 241 -5.50 -24.90 -10.86
N PRO A 242 -5.51 -26.12 -11.45
CA PRO A 242 -5.32 -27.35 -10.68
C PRO A 242 -3.96 -27.41 -9.98
N THR A 243 -2.90 -26.86 -10.59
CA THR A 243 -1.53 -26.88 -10.05
C THR A 243 -1.31 -25.92 -8.87
N TYR A 244 -2.34 -25.22 -8.42
CA TYR A 244 -2.28 -24.28 -7.29
C TYR A 244 -2.82 -24.86 -5.99
N PHE A 245 -3.30 -26.11 -6.00
CA PHE A 245 -3.85 -26.84 -4.87
C PHE A 245 -2.98 -28.03 -4.48
#